data_AF-A0A8J3ZME6-F1
#
_entry.id   AF-A0A8J3ZME6-F1
#
_cell.length_a   1.000
_cell.length_b   1.000
_cell.length_c   1.000
_cell.angle_alpha   90.00
_cell.angle_beta   90.00
_cell.angle_gamma   90.00
#
_symmetry.space_group_name_H-M   'P 1'
#
loop_
_entity.id
_entity.type
_entity.pdbx_description
1 polymer ?
#
loop_
_entity_poly.entity_id
_entity_poly.type
_entity_poly.pdbx_seq_one_letter_code
_entity_poly.pdbx_strand_id
1 'polypeptide(L)'
;MGTSKMVAGERIEWRRAFPRRAVRMLTGCTVAAALVAALGWAMFGTEPATLNTGAANPLAVVPQWTLALVAAVVAAAAVPVLRRPLVAASHVTLHVRPGVFRTLALPWTTVAAITGVDTPAGEFLLVRLTPHAADRPGPQDPDRPGFWDRTVLRAATRAYPPAAGYDLAVRLGDFTGTPAAKVTALAAYAPESVEITSRL
;
A
#
# COMPACT_ATOMS: atom_id res chain seq x y z
N MET A 1 -22.11 25.41 25.66
CA MET A 1 -22.17 24.01 26.15
C MET A 1 -23.17 23.25 25.30
N GLY A 2 -22.70 22.58 24.25
CA GLY A 2 -23.52 21.75 23.37
C GLY A 2 -23.01 20.32 23.48
N THR A 3 -23.81 19.45 24.09
CA THR A 3 -23.59 18.01 24.20
C THR A 3 -23.53 17.38 22.81
N SER A 4 -22.32 17.10 22.32
CA SER A 4 -22.10 16.18 21.21
C SER A 4 -22.60 14.80 21.63
N LYS A 5 -23.79 14.43 21.15
CA LYS A 5 -24.23 13.03 21.09
C LYS A 5 -23.15 12.23 20.35
N MET A 6 -22.41 11.40 21.06
CA MET A 6 -21.66 10.30 20.46
C MET A 6 -22.71 9.36 19.86
N VAL A 7 -22.96 9.50 18.56
CA VAL A 7 -23.59 8.45 17.76
C VAL A 7 -22.67 7.24 17.91
N ALA A 8 -23.12 6.19 18.58
CA ALA A 8 -22.46 4.89 18.57
C ALA A 8 -22.24 4.54 17.09
N GLY A 9 -20.99 4.61 16.64
CA GLY A 9 -20.68 4.68 15.22
C GLY A 9 -21.05 3.38 14.52
N GLU A 10 -21.87 3.46 13.48
CA GLU A 10 -22.21 2.33 12.59
C GLU A 10 -20.98 1.74 11.87
N ARG A 11 -19.84 2.45 11.93
CA ARG A 11 -18.60 2.12 11.23
C ARG A 11 -17.41 2.81 11.88
N ILE A 12 -16.26 2.13 11.96
CA ILE A 12 -14.95 2.76 12.20
C ILE A 12 -14.27 3.01 10.87
N GLU A 13 -13.62 4.16 10.74
CA GLU A 13 -12.68 4.44 9.67
C GLU A 13 -11.43 5.06 10.28
N TRP A 14 -10.28 4.44 10.06
CA TRP A 14 -9.02 4.98 10.55
C TRP A 14 -8.59 6.15 9.70
N ARG A 15 -8.36 7.29 10.36
CA ARG A 15 -7.85 8.48 9.70
C ARG A 15 -6.40 8.27 9.29
N ARG A 16 -6.07 8.67 8.06
CA ARG A 16 -4.72 8.65 7.51
C ARG A 16 -3.78 9.57 8.32
N ALA A 17 -2.62 9.05 8.73
CA ALA A 17 -1.51 9.86 9.20
C ALA A 17 -0.71 10.45 8.03
N PHE A 18 0.06 11.51 8.30
CA PHE A 18 0.86 12.14 7.26
C PHE A 18 1.83 11.13 6.61
N PRO A 19 1.83 10.96 5.27
CA PRO A 19 2.51 9.86 4.58
C PRO A 19 4.01 10.11 4.42
N ARG A 20 4.74 10.32 5.53
CA ARG A 20 6.17 10.70 5.56
C ARG A 20 7.04 9.78 4.70
N ARG A 21 6.80 8.48 4.77
CA ARG A 21 7.56 7.48 4.01
C ARG A 21 7.31 7.59 2.50
N ALA A 22 6.06 7.72 2.09
CA ALA A 22 5.72 7.85 0.68
C ALA A 22 6.29 9.17 0.11
N VAL A 23 6.23 10.26 0.88
CA VAL A 23 6.86 11.54 0.50
C VAL A 23 8.38 11.41 0.38
N ARG A 24 9.05 10.75 1.33
CA ARG A 24 10.50 10.51 1.25
C ARG A 24 10.89 9.66 0.04
N MET A 25 10.13 8.59 -0.22
CA MET A 25 10.35 7.74 -1.40
C MET A 25 10.13 8.54 -2.69
N LEU A 26 9.03 9.29 -2.80
CA LEU A 26 8.76 10.14 -3.95
C LEU A 26 9.89 11.16 -4.16
N THR A 27 10.34 11.81 -3.09
CA THR A 27 11.45 12.78 -3.15
C THR A 27 12.73 12.13 -3.67
N GLY A 28 13.10 10.96 -3.11
CA GLY A 28 14.25 10.19 -3.58
C GLY A 28 14.12 9.78 -5.05
N CYS A 29 12.94 9.27 -5.44
CA CYS A 29 12.65 8.93 -6.83
C CYS A 29 12.76 10.15 -7.75
N THR A 30 12.23 11.32 -7.37
CA THR A 30 12.31 12.56 -8.16
C THR A 30 13.73 13.07 -8.31
N VAL A 31 14.57 12.97 -7.27
CA VAL A 31 15.97 13.37 -7.35
C VAL A 31 16.74 12.43 -8.27
N ALA A 32 16.59 11.12 -8.10
CA ALA A 32 17.24 10.13 -8.97
C ALA A 32 16.79 10.28 -10.44
N ALA A 33 15.48 10.48 -10.66
CA ALA A 33 14.89 10.79 -11.95
C ALA A 33 15.54 12.02 -12.62
N ALA A 34 15.68 13.11 -11.87
CA ALA A 34 16.30 14.34 -12.37
C ALA A 34 17.77 14.11 -12.77
N LEU A 35 18.52 13.34 -11.98
CA LEU A 35 19.91 13.00 -12.29
C LEU A 35 20.02 12.15 -13.56
N VAL A 36 19.16 11.14 -13.74
CA VAL A 36 19.13 10.30 -14.95
C VAL A 36 18.76 11.13 -16.18
N ALA A 37 17.75 11.99 -16.08
CA ALA A 37 17.35 12.88 -17.16
C ALA A 37 18.46 13.87 -17.54
N ALA A 38 19.12 14.46 -16.54
CA ALA A 38 20.24 15.37 -16.75
C ALA A 38 21.43 14.66 -17.44
N LEU A 39 21.75 13.43 -17.03
CA LEU A 39 22.79 12.63 -17.67
C LEU A 39 22.44 12.30 -19.13
N GLY A 40 21.22 11.85 -19.40
CA GLY A 40 20.76 11.56 -20.76
C GLY A 40 20.81 12.80 -21.65
N TRP A 41 20.45 13.96 -21.12
CA TRP A 41 20.54 15.22 -21.84
C TRP A 41 22.00 15.68 -22.05
N ALA A 42 22.86 15.53 -21.06
CA ALA A 42 24.27 15.89 -21.17
C ALA A 42 25.02 15.03 -22.21
N MET A 43 24.65 13.74 -22.33
CA MET A 43 25.30 12.82 -23.25
C MET A 43 24.77 12.91 -24.68
N PHE A 44 23.46 13.15 -24.87
CA PHE A 44 22.81 13.02 -26.18
C PHE A 44 22.00 14.25 -26.59
N GLY A 45 21.94 15.30 -25.78
CA GLY A 45 21.12 16.49 -26.05
C GLY A 45 21.59 17.33 -27.23
N THR A 46 22.84 17.16 -27.67
CA THR A 46 23.42 17.84 -28.84
C THR A 46 23.56 16.93 -30.05
N GLU A 47 23.07 15.69 -29.98
CA GLU A 47 23.13 14.76 -31.11
C GLU A 47 22.26 15.25 -32.28
N PRO A 48 22.80 15.34 -33.49
CA PRO A 48 22.02 15.76 -34.65
C PRO A 48 20.98 14.70 -35.01
N ALA A 49 19.79 15.14 -35.45
CA ALA A 49 18.68 14.25 -35.81
C ALA A 49 18.98 13.31 -36.99
N THR A 50 19.90 13.74 -37.87
CA THR A 50 20.35 12.98 -39.05
C THR A 50 21.86 12.87 -39.05
N LEU A 51 22.36 11.69 -39.41
CA LEU A 51 23.77 11.44 -39.64
C LEU A 51 24.25 12.15 -40.92
N ASN A 52 25.56 12.30 -41.08
CA ASN A 52 26.17 12.87 -42.31
C ASN A 52 25.84 12.06 -43.59
N THR A 53 25.34 10.83 -43.44
CA THR A 53 24.85 9.97 -44.53
C THR A 53 23.40 10.25 -44.92
N GLY A 54 22.69 11.15 -44.22
CA GLY A 54 21.27 11.41 -44.37
C GLY A 54 20.35 10.43 -43.63
N ALA A 55 20.89 9.37 -43.01
CA ALA A 55 20.11 8.43 -42.20
C ALA A 55 19.70 9.04 -40.85
N ALA A 56 18.58 8.58 -40.28
CA ALA A 56 18.13 9.01 -38.96
C ALA A 56 19.10 8.56 -37.86
N ASN A 57 19.39 9.44 -36.90
CA ASN A 57 20.23 9.12 -35.74
C ASN A 57 19.37 8.63 -34.56
N PRO A 58 19.44 7.35 -34.17
CA PRO A 58 18.66 6.83 -33.04
C PRO A 58 19.08 7.44 -31.69
N LEU A 59 20.27 8.03 -31.58
CA LEU A 59 20.74 8.64 -30.33
C LEU A 59 20.07 9.99 -30.03
N ALA A 60 19.62 10.71 -31.06
CA ALA A 60 18.96 12.01 -30.90
C ALA A 60 17.60 11.92 -30.17
N VAL A 61 16.95 10.76 -30.17
CA VAL A 61 15.67 10.52 -29.47
C VAL A 61 15.85 9.97 -28.05
N VAL A 62 17.08 9.60 -27.65
CA VAL A 62 17.37 9.06 -26.31
C VAL A 62 16.93 10.01 -25.18
N PRO A 63 17.18 11.34 -25.25
CA PRO A 63 16.74 12.25 -24.19
C PRO A 63 15.22 12.26 -24.00
N GLN A 64 14.45 12.18 -25.08
CA GLN A 64 12.98 12.16 -25.04
C GLN A 64 12.45 10.87 -24.40
N TRP A 65 12.98 9.71 -24.79
CA TRP A 65 12.62 8.42 -24.18
C TRP A 65 13.02 8.34 -22.72
N THR A 66 14.19 8.89 -22.37
CA THR A 66 14.65 8.98 -20.98
C THR A 66 13.68 9.81 -20.14
N LEU A 67 13.26 10.98 -20.66
CA LEU A 67 12.30 11.84 -19.98
C LEU A 67 10.93 11.17 -19.82
N ALA A 68 10.44 10.46 -20.84
CA ALA A 68 9.19 9.72 -20.77
C ALA A 68 9.24 8.60 -19.71
N LEU A 69 10.33 7.84 -19.66
CA LEU A 69 10.52 6.75 -18.69
C LEU A 69 10.62 7.31 -17.26
N VAL A 70 11.40 8.37 -17.09
CA VAL A 70 11.52 9.06 -15.80
C VAL A 70 10.17 9.59 -15.32
N ALA A 71 9.39 10.23 -16.20
CA ALA A 71 8.06 10.73 -15.87
C ALA A 71 7.12 9.60 -15.43
N ALA A 72 7.14 8.45 -16.12
CA ALA A 72 6.35 7.28 -15.75
C ALA A 72 6.73 6.73 -14.36
N VAL A 73 8.03 6.66 -14.05
CA VAL A 73 8.52 6.20 -12.73
C VAL A 73 8.10 7.15 -11.62
N VAL A 74 8.25 8.47 -11.82
CA VAL A 74 7.84 9.47 -10.82
C VAL A 74 6.32 9.45 -10.61
N ALA A 75 5.53 9.34 -11.68
CA ALA A 75 4.08 9.21 -11.60
C ALA A 75 3.68 7.96 -10.80
N ALA A 76 4.31 6.82 -11.05
CA ALA A 76 4.08 5.59 -10.29
C ALA A 76 4.47 5.74 -8.80
N ALA A 77 5.58 6.43 -8.51
CA ALA A 77 6.02 6.71 -7.14
C ALA A 77 5.10 7.69 -6.39
N ALA A 78 4.35 8.55 -7.11
CA ALA A 78 3.41 9.49 -6.52
C ALA A 78 2.11 8.84 -6.05
N VAL A 79 1.72 7.70 -6.62
CA VAL A 79 0.46 7.00 -6.29
C VAL A 79 0.27 6.76 -4.78
N PRO A 80 1.24 6.22 -4.00
CA PRO A 80 1.08 6.04 -2.56
C PRO A 80 0.96 7.36 -1.76
N VAL A 81 1.40 8.50 -2.31
CA VAL A 81 1.18 9.81 -1.69
C VAL A 81 -0.25 10.27 -1.93
N LEU A 82 -0.75 10.11 -3.15
CA LEU A 82 -2.08 10.59 -3.56
C LEU A 82 -3.20 9.69 -3.04
N ARG A 83 -3.01 8.37 -2.99
CA ARG A 83 -4.02 7.45 -2.48
C ARG A 83 -3.99 7.37 -0.96
N ARG A 84 -5.16 7.53 -0.35
CA ARG A 84 -5.34 7.35 1.10
C ARG A 84 -5.32 5.84 1.41
N PRO A 85 -4.48 5.37 2.36
CA PRO A 85 -4.63 4.05 2.95
C PRO A 85 -5.97 4.05 3.71
N LEU A 86 -6.68 2.92 3.64
CA LEU A 86 -8.01 2.79 4.20
C LEU A 86 -8.07 1.49 4.99
N VAL A 87 -8.44 1.62 6.26
CA VAL A 87 -8.95 0.53 7.08
C VAL A 87 -10.24 1.03 7.68
N ALA A 88 -11.34 0.36 7.36
CA ALA A 88 -12.63 0.65 7.92
C ALA A 88 -13.32 -0.66 8.30
N ALA A 89 -14.03 -0.67 9.42
CA ALA A 89 -14.77 -1.84 9.88
C ALA A 89 -16.22 -1.44 10.13
N SER A 90 -17.14 -2.26 9.64
CA SER A 90 -18.55 -2.27 10.03
C SER A 90 -18.84 -3.55 10.81
N HIS A 91 -20.07 -3.74 11.28
CA HIS A 91 -20.49 -5.00 11.91
C HIS A 91 -20.51 -6.20 10.94
N VAL A 92 -20.44 -5.97 9.63
CA VAL A 92 -20.58 -7.02 8.61
C VAL A 92 -19.27 -7.24 7.84
N THR A 93 -18.52 -6.17 7.60
CA THR A 93 -17.36 -6.18 6.72
C THR A 93 -16.18 -5.39 7.27
N LEU A 94 -14.99 -5.92 7.01
CA LEU A 94 -13.71 -5.26 7.16
C LEU A 94 -13.21 -4.79 5.79
N HIS A 95 -13.17 -3.48 5.58
CA HIS A 95 -12.59 -2.87 4.39
C HIS A 95 -11.11 -2.57 4.62
N VAL A 96 -10.24 -3.19 3.83
CA VAL A 96 -8.79 -3.04 3.94
C VAL A 96 -8.20 -2.65 2.59
N ARG A 97 -7.36 -1.62 2.57
CA ARG A 97 -6.50 -1.29 1.44
C ARG A 97 -5.06 -1.69 1.74
N PRO A 98 -4.66 -2.94 1.43
CA PRO A 98 -3.32 -3.44 1.72
C PRO A 98 -2.26 -2.92 0.72
N GLY A 99 -2.69 -2.54 -0.48
CA GLY A 99 -1.81 -2.11 -1.57
C GLY A 99 -2.29 -0.86 -2.28
N VAL A 100 -1.64 -0.58 -3.41
CA VAL A 100 -1.83 0.69 -4.14
C VAL A 100 -3.12 0.68 -4.98
N PHE A 101 -3.60 -0.48 -5.44
CA PHE A 101 -4.57 -0.56 -6.54
C PHE A 101 -6.02 -0.77 -6.11
N ARG A 102 -6.31 -1.49 -5.02
CA ARG A 102 -7.70 -1.77 -4.61
C ARG A 102 -7.94 -1.73 -3.11
N THR A 103 -9.19 -1.50 -2.75
CA THR A 103 -9.73 -1.76 -1.42
C THR A 103 -10.41 -3.12 -1.47
N LEU A 104 -10.05 -4.01 -0.56
CA LEU A 104 -10.70 -5.30 -0.35
C LEU A 104 -11.83 -5.13 0.66
N ALA A 105 -13.00 -5.68 0.37
CA ALA A 105 -14.12 -5.74 1.29
C ALA A 105 -14.21 -7.17 1.81
N LEU A 106 -13.70 -7.42 3.01
CA LEU A 106 -13.63 -8.75 3.59
C LEU A 106 -14.81 -8.93 4.55
N PRO A 107 -15.79 -9.79 4.26
CA PRO A 107 -16.81 -10.16 5.26
C PRO A 107 -16.13 -10.74 6.49
N TRP A 108 -16.63 -10.46 7.69
CA TRP A 108 -16.00 -11.00 8.91
C TRP A 108 -15.93 -12.52 8.94
N THR A 109 -16.87 -13.21 8.28
CA THR A 109 -16.89 -14.67 8.10
C THR A 109 -15.67 -15.22 7.34
N THR A 110 -15.00 -14.38 6.56
CA THR A 110 -13.78 -14.74 5.81
C THR A 110 -12.50 -14.45 6.60
N VAL A 111 -12.58 -13.71 7.70
CA VAL A 111 -11.43 -13.32 8.52
C VAL A 111 -11.29 -14.31 9.67
N ALA A 112 -10.15 -14.99 9.73
CA ALA A 112 -9.85 -15.94 10.81
C ALA A 112 -9.16 -15.27 12.00
N ALA A 113 -8.19 -14.39 11.73
CA ALA A 113 -7.43 -13.72 12.77
C ALA A 113 -6.91 -12.36 12.32
N ILE A 114 -6.78 -11.44 13.29
CA ILE A 114 -6.17 -10.14 13.11
C ILE A 114 -5.15 -9.91 14.22
N THR A 115 -3.91 -9.65 13.83
CA THR A 115 -2.80 -9.53 14.76
C THR A 115 -2.06 -8.22 14.53
N GLY A 116 -1.94 -7.40 15.58
CA GLY A 116 -1.01 -6.27 15.60
C GLY A 116 0.41 -6.76 15.89
N VAL A 117 1.38 -6.37 15.08
CA VAL A 117 2.80 -6.72 15.27
C VAL A 117 3.65 -5.47 15.21
N ASP A 118 4.58 -5.35 16.15
CA ASP A 118 5.54 -4.25 16.21
C ASP A 118 6.93 -4.79 15.83
N THR A 119 7.51 -4.25 14.76
CA THR A 119 8.81 -4.70 14.25
C THR A 119 9.77 -3.53 14.08
N PRO A 120 11.09 -3.78 13.98
CA PRO A 120 12.05 -2.74 13.64
C PRO A 120 11.76 -2.03 12.30
N ALA A 121 11.04 -2.69 11.38
CA ALA A 121 10.65 -2.12 10.09
C ALA A 121 9.34 -1.31 10.15
N GLY A 122 8.70 -1.26 11.31
CA GLY A 122 7.45 -0.56 11.60
C GLY A 122 6.36 -1.47 12.16
N GLU A 123 5.22 -0.84 12.44
CA GLU A 123 4.04 -1.49 12.99
C GLU A 123 3.13 -1.99 11.87
N PHE A 124 2.68 -3.24 11.99
CA PHE A 124 1.85 -3.92 11.01
C PHE A 124 0.57 -4.49 11.64
N LEU A 125 -0.52 -4.46 10.89
CA LEU A 125 -1.72 -5.23 11.14
C LEU A 125 -1.73 -6.40 10.16
N LEU A 126 -1.63 -7.62 10.67
CA LEU A 126 -1.68 -8.84 9.89
C LEU A 126 -3.10 -9.38 9.91
N VAL A 127 -3.59 -9.84 8.76
CA VAL A 127 -4.93 -10.41 8.61
C VAL A 127 -4.80 -11.80 7.97
N ARG A 128 -5.32 -12.81 8.67
CA ARG A 128 -5.38 -14.20 8.21
C ARG A 128 -6.81 -14.50 7.79
N LEU A 129 -6.99 -15.10 6.61
CA LEU A 129 -8.29 -15.48 6.09
C LEU A 129 -8.61 -16.94 6.46
N THR A 130 -9.89 -17.31 6.51
CA THR A 130 -10.31 -18.67 6.79
C THR A 130 -9.96 -19.63 5.63
N PRO A 131 -9.68 -20.92 5.90
CA PRO A 131 -9.32 -21.88 4.85
C PRO A 131 -10.39 -22.02 3.76
N HIS A 132 -11.68 -21.97 4.13
CA HIS A 132 -12.79 -21.99 3.16
C HIS A 132 -12.87 -20.74 2.27
N ALA A 133 -12.36 -19.60 2.74
CA ALA A 133 -12.15 -18.42 1.90
C ALA A 133 -10.89 -18.56 1.03
N ALA A 134 -9.90 -19.34 1.47
CA ALA A 134 -8.68 -19.63 0.71
C ALA A 134 -8.88 -20.68 -0.41
N ASP A 135 -9.83 -21.61 -0.24
CA ASP A 135 -10.04 -22.79 -1.10
C ASP A 135 -11.14 -22.66 -2.16
N ARG A 136 -11.88 -21.54 -2.28
CA ARG A 136 -12.81 -21.33 -3.41
C ARG A 136 -12.05 -20.85 -4.64
N PRO A 137 -11.81 -21.70 -5.67
CA PRO A 137 -11.08 -21.31 -6.86
C PRO A 137 -12.10 -20.83 -7.89
N GLY A 138 -12.48 -19.56 -7.79
CA GLY A 138 -13.27 -18.87 -8.82
C GLY A 138 -12.36 -18.02 -9.72
N PRO A 139 -12.60 -17.93 -11.03
CA PRO A 139 -11.78 -17.10 -11.94
C PRO A 139 -11.79 -15.59 -11.62
N GLN A 140 -12.67 -15.14 -10.71
CA GLN A 140 -12.96 -13.74 -10.42
C GLN A 140 -13.39 -13.59 -8.95
N ASP A 141 -12.53 -13.93 -7.99
CA ASP A 141 -12.79 -13.54 -6.59
C ASP A 141 -12.14 -12.16 -6.33
N PRO A 142 -12.92 -11.05 -6.42
CA PRO A 142 -12.38 -9.69 -6.26
C PRO A 142 -11.79 -9.44 -4.87
N ASP A 143 -12.11 -10.28 -3.89
CA ASP A 143 -11.78 -10.10 -2.48
C ASP A 143 -10.48 -10.82 -2.08
N ARG A 144 -9.90 -11.66 -2.94
CA ARG A 144 -8.61 -12.31 -2.67
C ARG A 144 -7.43 -11.36 -2.88
N PRO A 145 -6.45 -11.27 -1.95
CA PRO A 145 -5.26 -10.45 -2.13
C PRO A 145 -4.37 -10.96 -3.27
N GLY A 146 -4.08 -10.06 -4.21
CA GLY A 146 -3.28 -10.34 -5.39
C GLY A 146 -1.80 -10.11 -5.13
N PHE A 147 -0.97 -10.37 -6.14
CA PHE A 147 0.48 -10.17 -6.04
C PHE A 147 0.86 -8.75 -5.58
N TRP A 148 0.12 -7.74 -6.04
CA TRP A 148 0.38 -6.33 -5.70
C TRP A 148 -0.10 -5.94 -4.31
N ASP A 149 -1.16 -6.58 -3.81
CA ASP A 149 -1.70 -6.36 -2.46
C ASP A 149 -0.81 -6.96 -1.37
N ARG A 150 -0.08 -8.03 -1.70
CA ARG A 150 0.87 -8.69 -0.81
C ARG A 150 2.20 -7.94 -0.67
N THR A 151 2.36 -6.76 -1.26
CA THR A 151 3.62 -5.99 -1.16
C THR A 151 3.93 -5.60 0.29
N VAL A 152 2.92 -5.16 1.05
CA VAL A 152 3.09 -4.84 2.47
C VAL A 152 3.33 -6.13 3.27
N LEU A 153 2.66 -7.23 2.93
CA LEU A 153 2.87 -8.53 3.55
C LEU A 153 4.31 -9.00 3.36
N ARG A 154 4.87 -8.95 2.14
CA ARG A 154 6.28 -9.29 1.89
C ARG A 154 7.23 -8.45 2.73
N ALA A 155 6.94 -7.16 2.90
CA ALA A 155 7.76 -6.29 3.74
C ALA A 155 7.63 -6.67 5.22
N ALA A 156 6.43 -7.06 5.68
CA ALA A 156 6.21 -7.58 7.02
C ALA A 156 6.93 -8.93 7.23
N THR A 157 6.84 -9.88 6.30
CA THR A 157 7.51 -11.18 6.36
C THR A 157 9.04 -11.05 6.43
N ARG A 158 9.63 -10.07 5.73
CA ARG A 158 11.08 -9.80 5.85
C ARG A 158 11.48 -9.29 7.23
N ALA A 159 10.59 -8.56 7.91
CA ALA A 159 10.85 -8.00 9.24
C ALA A 159 10.43 -8.95 10.38
N TYR A 160 9.44 -9.80 10.11
CA TYR A 160 8.84 -10.76 11.04
C TYR A 160 8.45 -12.02 10.25
N PRO A 161 9.34 -13.03 10.20
CA PRO A 161 9.13 -14.27 9.44
C PRO A 161 7.79 -14.98 9.70
N PRO A 162 7.23 -15.00 10.94
CA PRO A 162 5.92 -15.62 11.19
C PRO A 162 4.75 -14.92 10.46
N ALA A 163 4.94 -13.71 9.91
CA ALA A 163 3.94 -13.07 9.05
C ALA A 163 3.66 -13.86 7.77
N ALA A 164 4.50 -14.84 7.39
CA ALA A 164 4.25 -15.73 6.25
C ALA A 164 2.95 -16.56 6.40
N GLY A 165 2.48 -16.78 7.63
CA GLY A 165 1.21 -17.48 7.91
C GLY A 165 -0.05 -16.63 7.75
N TYR A 166 0.08 -15.39 7.25
CA TYR A 166 -1.02 -14.46 7.05
C TYR A 166 -1.20 -14.13 5.56
N ASP A 167 -2.40 -13.72 5.17
CA ASP A 167 -2.75 -13.46 3.77
C ASP A 167 -2.59 -11.99 3.38
N LEU A 168 -2.65 -11.11 4.38
CA LEU A 168 -2.73 -9.67 4.22
C LEU A 168 -1.96 -8.96 5.33
N ALA A 169 -1.39 -7.80 4.97
CA ALA A 169 -0.78 -6.91 5.94
C ALA A 169 -1.09 -5.45 5.60
N VAL A 170 -1.24 -4.63 6.63
CA VAL A 170 -1.43 -3.19 6.56
C VAL A 170 -0.40 -2.53 7.47
N ARG A 171 0.12 -1.36 7.07
CA ARG A 171 1.01 -0.58 7.94
C ARG A 171 0.18 0.25 8.91
N LEU A 172 0.33 0.04 10.20
CA LEU A 172 -0.38 0.81 11.22
C LEU A 172 0.13 2.26 11.31
N GLY A 173 1.42 2.48 11.02
CA GLY A 173 2.03 3.82 10.99
C GLY A 173 1.47 4.76 9.93
N ASP A 174 0.70 4.25 8.96
CA ASP A 174 0.03 5.08 7.96
C ASP A 174 -1.30 5.71 8.47
N PHE A 175 -1.69 5.41 9.71
CA PHE A 175 -2.92 5.87 10.36
C PHE A 175 -2.63 6.63 11.66
N THR A 176 -3.50 7.56 12.04
CA THR A 176 -3.38 8.31 13.30
C THR A 176 -3.76 7.45 14.51
N GLY A 177 -3.19 7.73 15.68
CA GLY A 177 -3.46 7.00 16.92
C GLY A 177 -2.50 5.84 17.17
N THR A 178 -2.55 5.27 18.38
CA THR A 178 -1.66 4.17 18.77
C THR A 178 -2.11 2.83 18.17
N PRO A 179 -1.18 1.90 17.90
CA PRO A 179 -1.50 0.55 17.44
C PRO A 179 -2.51 -0.17 18.34
N ALA A 180 -2.29 -0.10 19.66
CA ALA A 180 -3.17 -0.71 20.64
C ALA A 180 -4.60 -0.16 20.53
N ALA A 181 -4.76 1.17 20.48
CA ALA A 181 -6.08 1.78 20.34
C ALA A 181 -6.77 1.40 19.01
N LYS A 182 -6.00 1.24 17.93
CA LYS A 182 -6.52 0.78 16.63
C LYS A 182 -7.03 -0.65 16.70
N VAL A 183 -6.25 -1.57 17.27
CA VAL A 183 -6.66 -2.98 17.42
C VAL A 183 -7.84 -3.10 18.36
N THR A 184 -7.85 -2.38 19.49
CA THR A 184 -8.99 -2.35 20.42
C THR A 184 -10.26 -1.79 19.75
N ALA A 185 -10.15 -0.72 18.97
CA ALA A 185 -11.29 -0.17 18.24
C ALA A 185 -11.83 -1.16 17.20
N LEU A 186 -10.98 -2.00 16.62
CA LEU A 186 -11.36 -3.01 15.65
C LEU A 186 -11.99 -4.24 16.33
N ALA A 187 -11.52 -4.61 17.52
CA ALA A 187 -12.10 -5.67 18.33
C ALA A 187 -13.55 -5.38 18.75
N ALA A 188 -13.93 -4.11 18.91
CA ALA A 188 -15.31 -3.72 19.23
C ALA A 188 -16.33 -4.04 18.12
N TYR A 189 -15.87 -4.30 16.88
CA TYR A 189 -16.74 -4.58 15.73
C TYR A 189 -16.60 -6.00 15.19
N ALA A 190 -15.54 -6.69 15.62
CA ALA A 190 -15.29 -8.05 15.19
C ALA A 190 -16.20 -9.03 15.94
N PRO A 191 -16.77 -10.03 15.25
CA PRO A 191 -17.49 -11.10 15.92
C PRO A 191 -16.53 -11.96 16.76
N GLU A 192 -17.07 -12.63 17.79
CA GLU A 192 -16.30 -13.50 18.71
C GLU A 192 -15.53 -14.63 18.00
N SER A 193 -15.94 -14.97 16.77
CA SER A 193 -15.27 -15.97 15.92
C SER A 193 -13.92 -15.52 15.37
N VAL A 194 -13.56 -14.22 15.49
CA VAL A 194 -12.31 -13.67 14.98
C VAL A 194 -11.31 -13.52 16.12
N GLU A 195 -10.18 -14.19 16.01
CA GLU A 195 -9.08 -14.07 16.97
C GLU A 195 -8.39 -12.71 16.78
N ILE A 196 -8.43 -11.84 17.80
CA ILE A 196 -7.78 -10.52 17.75
C ILE A 196 -6.71 -10.41 18.82
N THR A 197 -5.47 -10.24 18.36
CA THR A 197 -4.29 -10.14 19.23
C THR A 197 -3.64 -8.76 19.08
N SER A 198 -3.54 -8.03 20.19
CA SER A 198 -3.10 -6.62 20.19
C SER A 198 -1.59 -6.41 20.13
N ARG A 199 -0.78 -7.47 20.33
CA ARG A 199 0.68 -7.43 20.14
C ARG A 199 1.31 -8.82 20.14
N LEU A 200 2.27 -9.03 19.24
CA LEU A 200 3.33 -10.05 19.31
C LEU A 200 4.69 -9.37 19.16
#